data_AF-A0A931VMH8-F1
#
_entry.id   AF-A0A931VMH8-F1
#
_cell.length_a   1.000
_cell.length_b   1.000
_cell.length_c   1.000
_cell.angle_alpha   90.00
_cell.angle_beta   90.00
_cell.angle_gamma   90.00
#
_symmetry.space_group_name_H-M   'P 1'
#
loop_
_entity.id
_entity.type
_entity.pdbx_description
1 polymer ?
#
loop_
_entity_poly.entity_id
_entity_poly.type
_entity_poly.pdbx_seq_one_letter_code
_entity_poly.pdbx_strand_id
1 'polypeptide(L)'
;MTTDQVSFTADELLASHAYAEPLVVPSLGDALFHGDFDASGEYVSPRTLNRWPAIKAWRAKHEAETGMPLIACPPDFFADFYPNVKQAQYLLSEGLRDPLVQLITHIGTIEGFGAIIRHVQTDDLQRHFADSIEGTATAHLGLGLYEA
;
A
#
# COMPACT_ATOMS: atom_id res chain seq x y z
N MET A 1 -4.16 14.81 12.52
CA MET A 1 -3.17 15.91 12.49
C MET A 1 -2.12 15.56 11.45
N THR A 2 -1.82 16.46 10.53
CA THR A 2 -0.66 16.32 9.65
C THR A 2 0.54 16.84 10.43
N THR A 3 1.59 16.04 10.56
CA THR A 3 2.85 16.50 11.15
C THR A 3 3.64 17.24 10.07
N ASP A 4 4.43 18.25 10.46
CA ASP A 4 5.37 18.91 9.53
C ASP A 4 6.65 18.08 9.30
N GLN A 5 6.75 16.92 9.96
CA GLN A 5 7.89 16.00 9.84
C GLN A 5 7.86 15.29 8.48
N VAL A 6 8.96 15.42 7.73
CA VAL A 6 9.16 14.79 6.41
C VAL A 6 10.35 13.85 6.36
N SER A 7 11.13 13.76 7.44
CA SER A 7 12.24 12.82 7.58
C SER A 7 11.90 11.79 8.64
N PHE A 8 12.08 10.51 8.31
CA PHE A 8 11.78 9.39 9.19
C PHE A 8 12.91 8.37 9.14
N THR A 9 13.23 7.82 10.30
CA THR A 9 14.12 6.67 10.47
C THR A 9 13.41 5.38 10.09
N ALA A 10 14.18 4.30 9.91
CA ALA A 10 13.61 2.99 9.65
C ALA A 10 12.70 2.50 10.79
N ASP A 11 13.12 2.69 12.03
CA ASP A 11 12.34 2.30 13.21
C ASP A 11 11.00 3.05 13.28
N GLU A 12 11.00 4.35 12.96
CA GLU A 12 9.77 5.13 12.89
C GLU A 12 8.84 4.60 11.78
N LEU A 13 9.35 4.32 10.58
CA LEU A 13 8.53 3.82 9.47
C LEU A 13 8.06 2.38 9.66
N LEU A 14 8.74 1.59 10.49
CA LEU A 14 8.36 0.22 10.84
C LEU A 14 7.51 0.14 12.11
N ALA A 15 7.22 1.27 12.76
CA ALA A 15 6.42 1.29 13.99
C ALA A 15 4.94 0.99 13.72
N SER A 16 4.39 0.05 14.49
CA SER A 16 2.96 -0.25 14.56
C SER A 16 2.27 0.52 15.67
N HIS A 17 0.94 0.66 15.56
CA HIS A 17 0.12 1.19 16.65
C HIS A 17 0.15 0.24 17.84
N ALA A 18 -0.16 0.76 19.03
CA ALA A 18 -0.48 -0.08 20.18
C ALA A 18 -1.85 -0.71 19.95
N TYR A 19 -1.88 -2.02 19.77
CA TYR A 19 -3.09 -2.78 19.52
C TYR A 19 -3.79 -3.16 20.83
N ALA A 20 -5.11 -3.27 20.78
CA ALA A 20 -5.91 -3.73 21.90
C ALA A 20 -6.09 -5.26 21.85
N GLU A 21 -6.39 -5.80 20.67
CA GLU A 21 -6.67 -7.23 20.50
C GLU A 21 -6.13 -7.75 19.18
N PRO A 22 -5.55 -8.97 19.15
CA PRO A 22 -4.96 -9.49 17.93
C PRO A 22 -6.00 -9.87 16.86
N LEU A 23 -5.64 -9.76 15.58
CA LEU A 23 -6.46 -10.30 14.48
C LEU A 23 -6.27 -11.82 14.36
N VAL A 24 -7.18 -12.56 14.97
CA VAL A 24 -7.24 -14.03 14.88
C VAL A 24 -8.49 -14.45 14.13
N VAL A 25 -8.37 -15.40 13.20
CA VAL A 25 -9.50 -15.97 12.44
C VAL A 25 -9.71 -17.43 12.85
N PRO A 26 -10.63 -17.73 13.79
CA PRO A 26 -10.82 -19.09 14.31
C PRO A 26 -11.24 -20.10 13.24
N SER A 27 -12.03 -19.65 12.26
CA SER A 27 -12.46 -20.49 11.13
C SER A 27 -11.32 -20.96 10.22
N LEU A 28 -10.12 -20.38 10.38
CA LEU A 28 -8.89 -20.76 9.69
C LEU A 28 -7.88 -21.44 10.63
N GLY A 29 -8.36 -22.11 11.68
CA GLY A 29 -7.50 -22.82 12.64
C GLY A 29 -6.73 -21.89 13.55
N ASP A 30 -7.40 -20.84 14.04
CA ASP A 30 -6.82 -19.80 14.91
C ASP A 30 -5.62 -19.08 14.28
N ALA A 31 -5.64 -18.91 12.96
CA ALA A 31 -4.59 -18.21 12.24
C ALA A 31 -4.48 -16.74 12.69
N LEU A 32 -3.27 -16.33 13.04
CA LEU A 32 -2.90 -14.95 13.36
C LEU A 32 -2.54 -14.21 12.07
N PHE A 33 -3.17 -13.06 11.85
CA PHE A 33 -2.93 -12.20 10.69
C PHE A 33 -2.14 -10.95 11.05
N HIS A 34 -1.69 -10.24 10.02
CA HIS A 34 -0.94 -9.00 10.17
C HIS A 34 -1.85 -7.81 10.49
N GLY A 35 -1.44 -7.00 11.47
CA GLY A 35 -2.26 -5.93 12.01
C GLY A 35 -3.31 -6.48 12.94
N ASP A 36 -3.94 -5.61 13.71
CA ASP A 36 -4.74 -5.99 14.87
C ASP A 36 -5.83 -4.94 15.10
N PHE A 37 -6.69 -5.16 16.10
CA PHE A 37 -7.78 -4.24 16.40
C PHE A 37 -7.37 -3.17 17.41
N ASP A 38 -7.87 -1.95 17.23
CA ASP A 38 -7.79 -0.91 18.25
C ASP A 38 -8.85 -1.09 19.35
N ALA A 39 -8.83 -0.20 20.35
CA ALA A 39 -9.77 -0.26 21.48
C ALA A 39 -11.25 -0.06 21.09
N SER A 40 -11.53 0.41 19.87
CA SER A 40 -12.88 0.53 19.32
C SER A 40 -13.32 -0.70 18.51
N GLY A 41 -12.43 -1.67 18.32
CA GLY A 41 -12.66 -2.86 17.51
C GLY A 41 -12.44 -2.63 16.02
N GLU A 42 -11.81 -1.52 15.62
CA GLU A 42 -11.48 -1.24 14.21
C GLU A 42 -10.13 -1.87 13.85
N TYR A 43 -10.04 -2.45 12.65
CA TYR A 43 -8.79 -3.04 12.16
C TYR A 43 -7.75 -1.95 11.87
N VAL A 44 -6.54 -2.16 12.37
CA VAL A 44 -5.39 -1.30 12.15
C VAL A 44 -4.25 -2.08 11.49
N SER A 45 -3.94 -1.69 10.26
CA SER A 45 -2.85 -2.25 9.47
C SER A 45 -1.48 -2.07 10.16
N PRO A 46 -0.56 -3.03 10.06
CA PRO A 46 0.76 -2.94 10.68
C PRO A 46 1.61 -1.82 10.09
N ARG A 47 2.53 -1.31 10.90
CA ARG A 47 3.53 -0.31 10.49
C ARG A 47 2.93 1.01 10.01
N THR A 48 1.66 1.27 10.33
CA THR A 48 0.95 2.48 9.88
C THR A 48 0.97 3.63 10.89
N LEU A 49 1.64 3.47 12.05
CA LEU A 49 1.70 4.50 13.07
C LEU A 49 2.23 5.82 12.50
N ASN A 50 3.36 5.74 11.82
CA ASN A 50 4.02 6.92 11.24
C ASN A 50 3.88 6.99 9.71
N ARG A 51 3.66 5.87 9.00
CA ARG A 51 3.54 5.89 7.53
C ARG A 51 2.39 6.76 7.03
N TRP A 52 1.21 6.71 7.67
CA TRP A 52 0.09 7.54 7.24
C TRP A 52 0.32 9.04 7.46
N PRO A 53 0.79 9.49 8.64
CA PRO A 53 1.25 10.86 8.83
C PRO A 53 2.33 11.27 7.82
N ALA A 54 3.34 10.44 7.60
CA ALA A 54 4.44 10.69 6.67
C ALA A 54 3.95 10.90 5.23
N ILE A 55 3.09 10.01 4.71
CA ILE A 55 2.51 10.13 3.36
C ILE A 55 1.76 11.45 3.19
N LYS A 56 1.02 11.87 4.21
CA LYS A 56 0.30 13.15 4.18
C LYS A 56 1.27 14.34 4.18
N ALA A 57 2.31 14.29 4.99
CA ALA A 57 3.35 15.33 5.05
C ALA A 57 4.12 15.45 3.73
N TRP A 58 4.57 14.33 3.16
CA TRP A 58 5.26 14.31 1.86
C TRP A 58 4.39 14.84 0.73
N ARG A 59 3.09 14.49 0.72
CA ARG A 59 2.13 15.03 -0.26
C ARG A 59 1.99 16.54 -0.12
N ALA A 60 1.77 17.03 1.10
CA ALA A 60 1.60 18.46 1.36
C ALA A 60 2.85 19.27 0.97
N LYS A 61 4.04 18.76 1.29
CA LYS A 61 5.31 19.37 0.87
C LYS A 61 5.42 19.45 -0.66
N HIS A 62 5.17 18.35 -1.36
CA HIS A 62 5.24 18.31 -2.82
C HIS A 62 4.33 19.36 -3.47
N GLU A 63 3.08 19.43 -3.02
CA GLU A 63 2.12 20.41 -3.54
C GLU A 63 2.54 21.85 -3.23
N ALA A 64 3.06 22.12 -2.03
CA ALA A 64 3.54 23.44 -1.63
C ALA A 64 4.78 23.90 -2.42
N GLU A 65 5.70 22.98 -2.75
CA GLU A 65 6.95 23.30 -3.45
C GLU A 65 6.77 23.40 -4.97
N THR A 66 5.91 22.57 -5.55
CA THR A 66 5.79 22.45 -7.02
C THR A 66 4.53 23.12 -7.57
N GLY A 67 3.51 23.35 -6.73
CA GLY A 67 2.17 23.72 -7.18
C GLY A 67 1.47 22.64 -8.01
N MET A 68 2.06 21.44 -8.12
CA MET A 68 1.50 20.33 -8.88
C MET A 68 0.78 19.36 -7.95
N PRO A 69 -0.48 19.00 -8.26
CA PRO A 69 -1.15 17.93 -7.53
C PRO A 69 -0.55 16.57 -7.92
N LEU A 70 -0.57 15.61 -7.00
CA LEU A 70 -0.24 14.21 -7.32
C LEU A 70 -1.20 13.67 -8.38
N ILE A 71 -0.65 12.91 -9.34
CA ILE A 71 -1.46 12.15 -10.30
C ILE A 71 -2.19 11.04 -9.54
N ALA A 72 -3.53 11.12 -9.51
CA ALA A 72 -4.35 10.08 -8.94
C ALA A 72 -4.63 8.99 -9.98
N CYS A 73 -4.49 7.73 -9.56
CA CYS A 73 -4.99 6.57 -10.30
C CYS A 73 -6.06 5.90 -9.42
N PRO A 74 -7.30 6.44 -9.37
CA PRO A 74 -8.36 5.83 -8.57
C PRO A 74 -8.66 4.40 -9.05
N PRO A 75 -9.14 3.50 -8.20
CA PRO A 75 -9.45 2.11 -8.58
C PRO A 75 -10.37 2.02 -9.81
N ASP A 76 -11.28 2.98 -9.93
CA ASP A 76 -12.30 3.09 -10.96
C ASP A 76 -11.77 3.64 -12.29
N PHE A 77 -10.53 4.11 -12.35
CA PHE A 77 -9.90 4.65 -13.56
C PHE A 77 -9.91 3.67 -14.74
N PHE A 78 -9.85 2.36 -14.44
CA PHE A 78 -9.88 1.29 -15.45
C PHE A 78 -11.13 0.42 -15.36
N ALA A 79 -12.16 0.81 -14.58
CA ALA A 79 -13.31 -0.05 -14.31
C ALA A 79 -14.06 -0.48 -15.57
N ASP A 80 -14.17 0.39 -16.58
CA ASP A 80 -14.88 0.10 -17.82
C ASP A 80 -14.24 -1.03 -18.65
N PHE A 81 -12.97 -1.34 -18.41
CA PHE A 81 -12.25 -2.40 -19.12
C PHE A 81 -12.42 -3.78 -18.49
N TYR A 82 -13.05 -3.87 -17.31
CA TYR A 82 -13.22 -5.12 -16.57
C TYR A 82 -14.69 -5.37 -16.23
N PRO A 83 -15.16 -6.63 -16.28
CA PRO A 83 -16.51 -6.94 -15.85
C PRO A 83 -16.66 -6.66 -14.34
N ASN A 84 -17.69 -5.91 -13.96
CA ASN A 84 -18.10 -5.83 -12.57
C ASN A 84 -18.63 -7.19 -12.07
N VAL A 85 -18.88 -7.30 -10.77
CA VAL A 85 -19.32 -8.57 -10.13
C VAL A 85 -20.54 -9.19 -10.83
N LYS A 86 -21.56 -8.39 -11.17
CA LYS A 86 -22.78 -8.90 -11.83
C LYS A 86 -22.49 -9.38 -13.25
N GLN A 87 -21.65 -8.66 -13.99
CA GLN A 87 -21.23 -9.06 -15.33
C GLN A 87 -20.37 -10.33 -15.30
N ALA A 88 -19.45 -10.45 -14.35
CA ALA A 88 -18.64 -11.66 -14.17
C ALA A 88 -19.51 -12.87 -13.83
N GLN A 89 -20.51 -12.72 -12.95
CA GLN A 89 -21.48 -13.78 -12.65
C GLN A 89 -22.27 -14.22 -13.89
N TYR A 90 -22.71 -13.26 -14.71
CA TYR A 90 -23.42 -13.56 -15.96
C TYR A 90 -22.52 -14.28 -16.98
N LEU A 91 -21.29 -13.80 -17.20
CA LEU A 91 -20.34 -14.47 -18.09
C LEU A 91 -20.06 -15.91 -17.65
N LEU A 92 -19.93 -16.14 -16.35
CA LEU A 92 -19.78 -17.47 -15.78
C LEU A 92 -21.01 -18.37 -16.02
N SER A 93 -22.22 -17.82 -15.90
CA SER A 93 -23.46 -18.60 -16.17
C SER A 93 -23.60 -18.99 -17.64
N GLU A 94 -23.09 -18.17 -18.55
CA GLU A 94 -23.01 -18.48 -19.99
C GLU A 94 -21.82 -19.41 -20.34
N GLY A 95 -21.06 -19.87 -19.35
CA GLY A 95 -19.93 -20.79 -19.54
C GLY A 95 -18.61 -20.13 -19.96
N LEU A 96 -18.54 -18.80 -20.02
CA LEU A 96 -17.34 -18.06 -20.36
C LEU A 96 -16.44 -17.92 -19.13
N ARG A 97 -15.52 -18.88 -18.95
CA ARG A 97 -14.66 -18.98 -17.75
C ARG A 97 -13.25 -18.43 -17.95
N ASP A 98 -12.67 -18.64 -19.13
CA ASP A 98 -11.25 -18.36 -19.38
C ASP A 98 -10.83 -16.91 -19.11
N PRO A 99 -11.60 -15.87 -19.50
CA PRO A 99 -11.22 -14.49 -19.22
C PRO A 99 -11.12 -14.18 -17.73
N LEU A 100 -12.05 -14.72 -16.92
CA LEU A 100 -12.05 -14.51 -15.48
C LEU A 100 -10.91 -15.26 -14.79
N VAL A 101 -10.63 -16.49 -15.23
CA VAL A 101 -9.50 -17.28 -14.74
C VAL A 101 -8.18 -16.55 -15.04
N GLN A 102 -8.01 -16.04 -16.26
CA GLN A 102 -6.84 -15.26 -16.64
C GLN A 102 -6.69 -13.99 -15.79
N LEU A 103 -7.79 -13.25 -15.57
CA LEU A 103 -7.77 -12.05 -14.74
C LEU A 103 -7.32 -12.35 -13.30
N ILE A 104 -7.95 -13.33 -12.65
CA ILE A 104 -7.61 -13.70 -11.26
C ILE A 104 -6.19 -14.27 -11.19
N THR A 105 -5.74 -15.04 -12.19
CA THR A 105 -4.36 -15.54 -12.27
C THR A 105 -3.37 -14.39 -12.37
N HIS A 106 -3.67 -13.37 -13.17
CA HIS A 106 -2.79 -12.22 -13.34
C HIS A 106 -2.69 -11.40 -12.04
N ILE A 107 -3.83 -11.15 -11.38
CA ILE A 107 -3.88 -10.48 -10.07
C ILE A 107 -3.05 -11.29 -9.06
N GLY A 108 -3.31 -12.59 -8.91
CA GLY A 108 -2.59 -13.43 -7.97
C GLY A 108 -1.08 -13.52 -8.26
N THR A 109 -0.69 -13.47 -9.53
CA THR A 109 0.72 -13.40 -9.92
C THR A 109 1.36 -12.09 -9.47
N ILE A 110 0.70 -10.95 -9.73
CA ILE A 110 1.19 -9.62 -9.34
C ILE A 110 1.27 -9.50 -7.81
N GLU A 111 0.21 -9.90 -7.10
CA GLU A 111 0.16 -9.87 -5.63
C GLU A 111 1.19 -10.82 -5.00
N GLY A 112 1.34 -12.03 -5.56
CA GLY A 112 2.33 -13.01 -5.12
C GLY A 112 3.78 -12.53 -5.29
N PHE A 113 4.03 -11.68 -6.29
CA PHE A 113 5.32 -11.02 -6.49
C PHE A 113 5.46 -9.70 -5.72
N GLY A 114 4.42 -9.21 -5.03
CA GLY A 114 4.48 -7.97 -4.27
C GLY A 114 5.62 -7.98 -3.24
N ALA A 115 5.87 -9.11 -2.59
CA ALA A 115 6.96 -9.27 -1.63
C ALA A 115 8.36 -9.18 -2.26
N ILE A 116 8.51 -9.30 -3.58
CA ILE A 116 9.81 -9.18 -4.26
C ILE A 116 10.35 -7.74 -4.15
N ILE A 117 9.48 -6.73 -4.02
CA ILE A 117 9.91 -5.34 -4.00
C ILE A 117 10.90 -5.02 -2.86
N ARG A 118 10.85 -5.76 -1.74
CA ARG A 118 11.81 -5.63 -0.62
C ARG A 118 13.26 -5.99 -0.99
N HIS A 119 13.45 -6.70 -2.11
CA HIS A 119 14.77 -7.08 -2.59
C HIS A 119 15.38 -6.05 -3.55
N VAL A 120 14.61 -5.02 -3.93
CA VAL A 120 15.11 -3.90 -4.74
C VAL A 120 16.22 -3.20 -3.97
N GLN A 121 17.40 -3.11 -4.57
CA GLN A 121 18.50 -2.34 -4.00
C GLN A 121 18.22 -0.85 -4.17
N THR A 122 18.16 -0.13 -3.06
CA THR A 122 17.89 1.31 -3.01
C THR A 122 19.16 2.09 -2.65
N ASP A 123 20.29 1.71 -3.26
CA ASP A 123 21.52 2.50 -3.21
C ASP A 123 21.26 3.94 -3.69
N ASP A 124 22.16 4.88 -3.39
CA ASP A 124 22.10 6.31 -3.70
C ASP A 124 21.05 6.72 -4.75
N LEU A 125 19.79 6.82 -4.31
CA LEU A 125 18.64 7.06 -5.19
C LEU A 125 18.72 8.45 -5.80
N GLN A 126 19.33 9.40 -5.08
CA GLN A 126 19.50 10.79 -5.51
C GLN A 126 20.21 10.89 -6.86
N ARG A 127 21.13 9.98 -7.18
CA ARG A 127 21.84 9.98 -8.49
C ARG A 127 20.92 9.82 -9.70
N HIS A 128 19.70 9.32 -9.49
CA HIS A 128 18.70 9.09 -10.54
C HIS A 128 17.75 10.28 -10.72
N PHE A 129 17.86 11.32 -9.91
CA PHE A 129 17.02 12.51 -9.96
C PHE A 129 17.87 13.77 -10.12
N ALA A 130 17.43 14.66 -11.02
CA ALA A 130 18.06 15.97 -11.19
C ALA A 130 17.77 16.89 -9.98
N ASP A 131 16.57 16.77 -9.41
CA ASP A 131 16.13 17.52 -8.24
C ASP A 131 16.39 16.74 -6.95
N SER A 132 16.49 17.46 -5.83
CA SER A 132 16.65 16.84 -4.52
C SER A 132 15.42 15.98 -4.17
N ILE A 133 15.66 14.74 -3.74
CA ILE A 133 14.61 13.86 -3.21
C ILE A 133 14.46 13.99 -1.69
N GLU A 134 15.22 14.86 -1.03
CA GLU A 134 15.17 15.04 0.42
C GLU A 134 13.77 15.41 0.90
N GLY A 135 13.34 14.77 1.99
CA GLY A 135 12.00 14.97 2.55
C GLY A 135 10.86 14.49 1.65
N THR A 136 11.12 13.59 0.70
CA THR A 136 10.09 12.90 -0.10
C THR A 136 9.96 11.44 0.31
N ALA A 137 8.85 10.80 -0.06
CA ALA A 137 8.70 9.34 0.09
C ALA A 137 9.84 8.57 -0.62
N THR A 138 10.34 9.08 -1.76
CA THR A 138 11.42 8.47 -2.54
C THR A 138 12.71 8.31 -1.73
N ALA A 139 13.07 9.32 -0.93
CA ALA A 139 14.24 9.25 -0.05
C ALA A 139 14.13 8.17 1.05
N HIS A 140 12.92 7.66 1.30
CA HIS A 140 12.64 6.70 2.37
C HIS A 140 12.34 5.28 1.85
N LEU A 141 12.45 5.03 0.53
CA LEU A 141 12.18 3.71 -0.04
C LEU A 141 13.05 2.61 0.61
N GLY A 142 14.34 2.90 0.81
CA GLY A 142 15.31 2.03 1.48
C GLY A 142 15.24 2.03 3.01
N LEU A 143 14.38 2.85 3.61
CA LEU A 143 14.23 3.01 5.06
C LEU A 143 12.98 2.30 5.58
N GLY A 144 12.44 1.34 4.84
CA GLY A 144 11.33 0.51 5.30
C GLY A 144 10.02 0.69 4.54
N LEU A 145 9.92 1.58 3.54
CA LEU A 145 8.70 1.64 2.71
C LEU A 145 8.55 0.42 1.80
N TYR A 146 9.64 -0.27 1.44
CA TYR A 146 9.58 -1.57 0.76
C TYR A 146 9.43 -2.78 1.69
N GLU A 147 9.44 -2.56 3.01
CA GLU A 147 9.23 -3.63 3.99
C GLU A 147 7.73 -3.80 4.27
N ALA A 148 7.19 -4.94 3.81
CA ALA A 148 5.82 -5.41 4.07
C ALA A 148 5.72 -6.16 5.40
#